data_AF-A8SAG9-F1
#
_entry.id   AF-A8SAG9-F1
#
_cell.length_a   1.000
_cell.length_b   1.000
_cell.length_c   1.000
_cell.angle_alpha   90.00
_cell.angle_beta   90.00
_cell.angle_gamma   90.00
#
_symmetry.space_group_name_H-M   'P 1'
#
loop_
_entity.id
_entity.type
_entity.pdbx_description
1 polymer ?
#
loop_
_entity_poly.entity_id
_entity_poly.type
_entity_poly.pdbx_seq_one_letter_code
_entity_poly.pdbx_strand_id
1 'polypeptide(L)'
;MDGSELFEVSLAELTPTKPTDEAADTTVGTAGTSIAGMLCEGRFALYLAGEPYKSGLKAQGCGKLKKAVFSIELDPDEEETEE
;
A
#
# COMPACT_ATOMS: atom_id res chain seq x y z
N MET A 1 -7.64 3.75 -17.22
CA MET A 1 -6.35 3.89 -16.53
C MET A 1 -5.32 3.27 -17.43
N ASP A 2 -4.17 3.92 -17.59
CA ASP A 2 -3.21 3.59 -18.66
C ASP A 2 -1.84 3.30 -18.03
N GLY A 3 -1.11 2.35 -18.60
CA GLY A 3 0.24 1.97 -18.17
C GLY A 3 0.30 0.88 -17.10
N SER A 4 1.49 0.70 -16.53
CA SER A 4 1.73 -0.24 -15.43
C SER A 4 2.69 0.32 -14.40
N GLU A 5 2.59 -0.20 -13.19
CA GLU A 5 3.53 0.05 -12.09
C GLU A 5 4.00 -1.26 -11.48
N LEU A 6 5.21 -1.24 -10.95
CA LEU A 6 5.66 -2.27 -10.01
C LEU A 6 5.13 -1.91 -8.61
N PHE A 7 4.92 -2.94 -7.81
CA PHE A 7 4.60 -2.79 -6.40
C PHE A 7 5.37 -3.83 -5.58
N GLU A 8 5.61 -3.48 -4.32
CA GLU A 8 6.18 -4.36 -3.30
C GLU A 8 5.23 -4.35 -2.10
N VAL A 9 5.04 -5.51 -1.47
CA VAL A 9 4.32 -5.66 -0.19
C VAL A 9 5.12 -6.50 0.78
N SER A 10 4.89 -6.30 2.07
CA SER A 10 5.53 -7.04 3.15
C SER A 10 4.49 -7.78 4.00
N LEU A 11 4.85 -8.98 4.43
CA LEU A 11 4.19 -9.70 5.52
C LEU A 11 4.87 -9.46 6.88
N ALA A 12 5.96 -8.70 6.90
CA ALA A 12 6.68 -8.35 8.12
C ALA A 12 6.14 -7.05 8.72
N GLU A 13 6.39 -6.85 10.01
CA GLU A 13 6.08 -5.59 10.68
C GLU A 13 6.86 -4.42 10.07
N LEU A 14 6.18 -3.29 9.95
CA LEU A 14 6.82 -2.04 9.55
C LEU A 14 7.71 -1.55 10.70
N THR A 15 8.99 -1.28 10.42
CA THR A 15 9.84 -0.48 11.32
C THR A 15 9.66 1.00 10.98
N PRO A 16 8.98 1.81 11.82
CA PRO A 16 8.70 3.21 11.49
C PRO A 16 10.00 4.02 11.42
N THR A 17 10.09 4.90 10.42
CA THR A 17 11.23 5.83 10.25
C THR A 17 10.84 7.28 10.50
N LYS A 18 9.53 7.53 10.64
CA LYS A 18 8.93 8.83 10.94
C LYS A 18 7.73 8.62 11.88
N PRO A 19 7.33 9.64 12.65
CA PRO A 19 6.05 9.62 13.36
C PRO A 19 4.89 9.38 12.39
N THR A 20 3.81 8.79 12.89
CA THR A 20 2.55 8.65 12.15
C THR A 20 2.01 10.04 11.79
N ASP A 21 1.54 10.17 10.55
CA ASP A 21 0.84 11.35 10.06
C ASP A 21 -0.67 11.10 10.15
N GLU A 22 -1.30 11.65 11.19
CA GLU A 22 -2.75 11.50 11.44
C GLU A 22 -3.61 12.18 10.37
N ALA A 23 -3.11 13.24 9.71
CA ALA A 23 -3.88 13.95 8.69
C ALA A 23 -3.86 13.20 7.35
N ALA A 24 -2.77 12.50 7.06
CA ALA A 24 -2.63 11.66 5.87
C ALA A 24 -3.06 10.20 6.11
N ASP A 25 -3.30 9.80 7.36
CA ASP A 25 -3.56 8.42 7.79
C ASP A 25 -2.46 7.44 7.31
N THR A 26 -1.19 7.79 7.55
CA THR A 26 -0.05 6.97 7.10
C THR A 26 1.10 6.93 8.09
N THR A 27 1.80 5.79 8.12
CA THR A 27 3.11 5.65 8.77
C THR A 27 4.15 5.28 7.72
N VAL A 28 5.28 6.01 7.69
CA VAL A 28 6.38 5.75 6.75
C VAL A 28 7.50 5.01 7.46
N GLY A 29 7.89 3.86 6.92
CA GLY A 29 8.92 3.01 7.52
C GLY A 29 9.62 2.10 6.53
N THR A 30 10.36 1.14 7.07
CA THR A 30 11.03 0.07 6.32
C THR A 30 10.48 -1.28 6.72
N ALA A 31 10.24 -2.15 5.74
CA ALA A 31 9.92 -3.56 5.93
C ALA A 31 10.63 -4.37 4.83
N GLY A 32 10.87 -5.65 5.07
CA GLY A 32 11.44 -6.53 4.03
C GLY A 32 10.40 -6.83 2.94
N THR A 33 10.80 -6.85 1.67
CA THR A 33 9.89 -7.22 0.58
C THR A 33 9.53 -8.71 0.68
N SER A 34 8.25 -9.02 0.83
CA SER A 34 7.74 -10.40 0.81
C SER A 34 7.28 -10.78 -0.59
N ILE A 35 6.51 -9.91 -1.24
CA ILE A 35 5.98 -10.13 -2.59
C ILE A 35 6.23 -8.87 -3.41
N ALA A 36 6.68 -9.06 -4.65
CA ALA A 36 6.77 -8.00 -5.64
C ALA A 36 5.97 -8.40 -6.88
N GLY A 37 5.31 -7.44 -7.51
CA GLY A 37 4.45 -7.69 -8.66
C GLY A 37 4.34 -6.49 -9.59
N MET A 38 3.62 -6.71 -10.68
CA MET A 38 3.30 -5.67 -11.66
C MET A 38 1.80 -5.50 -11.72
N LEU A 39 1.34 -4.27 -11.53
CA LEU A 39 -0.05 -3.87 -11.72
C LEU A 39 -0.17 -3.25 -13.11
N CYS A 40 -0.94 -3.89 -14.00
CA CYS A 40 -1.19 -3.40 -15.36
C CYS A 40 -2.64 -2.93 -15.50
N GLU A 41 -2.94 -2.27 -16.62
CA GLU A 41 -4.28 -1.83 -17.01
C GLU A 41 -5.37 -2.86 -16.71
N GLY A 42 -6.51 -2.40 -16.16
CA GLY A 42 -7.64 -3.24 -15.79
C GLY A 42 -7.48 -4.01 -14.47
N ARG A 43 -6.32 -3.91 -13.80
CA ARG A 43 -6.10 -4.52 -12.48
C ARG A 43 -6.15 -3.49 -11.36
N PHE A 44 -6.52 -3.95 -10.17
CA PHE A 44 -6.48 -3.16 -8.94
C PHE A 44 -5.69 -3.91 -7.86
N ALA A 45 -5.20 -3.16 -6.88
CA ALA A 45 -4.67 -3.68 -5.64
C ALA A 45 -5.49 -3.09 -4.48
N LEU A 46 -5.73 -3.89 -3.46
CA LEU A 46 -6.29 -3.45 -2.18
C LEU A 46 -5.16 -3.56 -1.15
N TYR A 47 -4.93 -2.47 -0.42
CA TYR A 47 -4.01 -2.43 0.70
C TYR A 47 -4.82 -2.22 1.96
N LEU A 48 -4.69 -3.10 2.95
CA LEU A 48 -5.39 -2.98 4.22
C LEU A 48 -4.52 -2.20 5.22
N ALA A 49 -5.17 -1.59 6.21
CA ALA A 49 -4.47 -0.92 7.30
C ALA A 49 -3.51 -1.91 7.99
N GLY A 50 -2.31 -1.45 8.33
CA GLY A 50 -1.26 -2.27 8.94
C GLY A 50 -0.42 -3.10 7.94
N GLU A 51 -0.84 -3.28 6.69
CA GLU A 51 -0.06 -4.01 5.68
C GLU A 51 0.94 -3.09 4.97
N PRO A 52 2.27 -3.29 5.14
CA PRO A 52 3.24 -2.43 4.47
C PRO A 52 3.24 -2.65 2.96
N TYR A 53 3.09 -1.56 2.21
CA TYR A 53 3.13 -1.57 0.75
C TYR A 53 3.97 -0.43 0.18
N LYS A 54 4.42 -0.63 -1.05
CA LYS A 54 5.11 0.37 -1.86
C LYS A 54 4.63 0.27 -3.30
N SER A 55 3.83 1.24 -3.73
CA SER A 55 3.37 1.38 -5.12
C SER A 55 4.12 2.53 -5.82
N GLY A 56 3.86 2.75 -7.11
CA GLY A 56 4.47 3.81 -7.90
C GLY A 56 5.89 3.50 -8.37
N LEU A 57 6.35 2.25 -8.21
CA LEU A 57 7.66 1.84 -8.70
C LEU A 57 7.62 1.74 -10.23
N LYS A 58 8.63 2.32 -10.89
CA LYS A 58 8.68 2.34 -12.35
C LYS A 58 9.04 0.94 -12.88
N ALA A 59 8.20 0.39 -13.75
CA ALA A 59 8.59 -0.73 -14.59
C ALA A 59 9.49 -0.24 -15.74
N GLN A 60 10.54 -1.00 -16.08
CA GLN A 60 11.40 -0.66 -17.22
C GLN A 60 10.58 -0.65 -18.51
N GLY A 61 10.69 0.44 -19.29
CA GLY A 61 9.93 0.60 -20.55
C GLY A 61 8.49 1.11 -20.37
N CYS A 62 8.02 1.33 -19.14
CA CYS A 62 6.74 1.98 -18.90
C CYS A 62 6.89 3.50 -18.81
N GLY A 63 6.20 4.19 -19.71
CA GLY A 63 6.21 5.65 -19.80
C GLY A 63 5.32 6.31 -18.74
N LYS A 64 4.18 6.86 -19.17
CA LYS A 64 3.21 7.56 -18.31
C LYS A 64 2.24 6.57 -17.68
N LEU A 65 2.08 6.62 -16.37
CA LEU A 65 1.06 5.90 -15.60
C LEU A 65 -0.10 6.84 -15.29
N LYS A 66 -1.34 6.41 -15.54
CA LYS A 66 -2.54 7.04 -14.99
C LYS A 66 -3.27 6.06 -14.11
N LYS A 67 -3.27 6.32 -12.80
CA LYS A 67 -4.03 5.57 -11.80
C LYS A 67 -4.99 6.48 -11.04
N ALA A 68 -5.98 5.88 -10.40
CA ALA A 68 -6.74 6.50 -9.32
C ALA A 68 -6.54 5.67 -8.06
N VAL A 69 -6.56 6.35 -6.93
CA VAL A 69 -6.48 5.76 -5.60
C VAL A 69 -7.77 6.16 -4.91
N PHE A 70 -8.45 5.18 -4.34
CA PHE A 70 -9.65 5.39 -3.54
C PHE A 70 -9.31 5.05 -2.10
N SER A 71 -9.64 5.94 -1.17
CA SER A 71 -9.57 5.67 0.26
C SER A 71 -10.94 5.27 0.74
N ILE A 72 -11.02 4.16 1.48
CA ILE A 72 -12.26 3.65 2.09
C ILE A 72 -11.99 3.60 3.59
N GLU A 73 -12.82 4.29 4.37
CA GLU A 73 -12.74 4.23 5.82
C GLU A 73 -13.13 2.82 6.28
N LEU A 74 -12.29 2.24 7.13
CA LEU A 74 -12.63 1.00 7.82
C LEU A 74 -13.49 1.35 9.03
N ASP A 75 -14.47 0.50 9.32
CA ASP A 75 -15.16 0.58 10.59
C ASP A 75 -14.13 0.41 11.73
N PRO A 76 -14.33 1.09 12.87
CA PRO A 76 -13.47 0.85 14.03
C PRO A 76 -13.50 -0.64 14.36
N ASP A 77 -12.36 -1.19 14.77
CA ASP A 77 -12.32 -2.57 15.27
C ASP A 77 -13.39 -2.70 16.36
N GLU A 78 -14.28 -3.70 16.23
CA GLU A 78 -15.12 -4.09 17.35
C GLU A 78 -14.14 -4.47 18.46
N GLU A 79 -14.09 -3.71 19.55
CA GLU A 79 -13.25 -4.06 20.68
C GLU A 79 -13.48 -5.54 20.99
N GLU A 80 -12.41 -6.34 20.97
CA GLU A 80 -12.42 -7.70 21.46
C GLU A 80 -13.00 -7.63 22.87
N THR A 81 -14.30 -7.89 22.96
CA THR A 81 -15.01 -8.11 24.20
C THR A 81 -14.62 -9.52 24.64
N GLU A 82 -13.33 -9.69 24.96
CA GLU A 82 -12.88 -10.78 25.80
C GLU A 82 -13.39 -10.49 27.22
N GLU A 83 -14.51 -11.13 27.57
CA GLU A 83 -14.87 -11.41 28.97
C GLU A 83 -13.88 -12.38 29.63
#